data_AF-A0A931A343-F1
#
_entry.id   AF-A0A931A343-F1
#
_cell.length_a   1.000
_cell.length_b   1.000
_cell.length_c   1.000
_cell.angle_alpha   90.00
_cell.angle_beta   90.00
_cell.angle_gamma   90.00
#
_symmetry.space_group_name_H-M   'P 1'
#
loop_
_entity.id
_entity.type
_entity.pdbx_description
1 polymer ?
#
loop_
_entity_poly.entity_id
_entity_poly.type
_entity_poly.pdbx_seq_one_letter_code
_entity_poly.pdbx_strand_id
1 'polypeptide(L)'
;MDVPRIQNSLRLIARGLEELADALGEPGADEDERTAQVIEEWGRRGLTQKEASALFRRHGFAPQTTGGWARGEWVEIGGDGLRYLTEKSRIWLNERS
;
A
#
# COMPACT_ATOMS: atom_id res chain seq x y z
N MET A 1 8.54 35.85 3.58
CA MET A 1 8.90 34.41 3.69
C MET A 1 8.52 33.76 2.37
N ASP A 2 9.48 33.10 1.71
CA ASP A 2 9.27 32.54 0.36
C ASP A 2 8.66 31.14 0.46
N VAL A 3 7.33 31.10 0.51
CA VAL A 3 6.54 29.86 0.69
C VAL A 3 6.80 28.84 -0.44
N PRO A 4 6.84 29.21 -1.73
CA PRO A 4 7.20 28.29 -2.81
C PRO A 4 8.58 27.62 -2.64
N ARG A 5 9.59 28.40 -2.23
CA ARG A 5 10.93 27.87 -1.95
C ARG A 5 10.89 26.84 -0.81
N ILE A 6 10.20 27.14 0.28
CA ILE A 6 10.06 26.22 1.43
C ILE A 6 9.37 24.92 1.00
N GLN A 7 8.29 25.00 0.21
CA GLN A 7 7.60 23.81 -0.30
C GLN A 7 8.51 22.95 -1.18
N ASN A 8 9.32 23.56 -2.05
CA ASN A 8 10.27 22.82 -2.87
C ASN A 8 11.38 22.17 -2.03
N SER A 9 11.89 22.87 -1.02
CA SER A 9 12.87 22.29 -0.09
C SER A 9 12.30 21.09 0.66
N LEU A 10 11.05 21.16 1.12
CA LEU A 10 10.39 20.03 1.80
C LEU A 10 10.20 18.82 0.88
N ARG A 11 9.86 19.03 -0.40
CA ARG A 11 9.77 17.93 -1.39
C ARG A 11 11.12 17.26 -1.64
N LEU A 12 12.20 18.05 -1.73
CA LEU A 12 13.55 17.51 -1.90
C LEU A 12 14.00 16.72 -0.68
N ILE A 13 13.68 17.19 0.53
CA ILE A 13 13.96 16.46 1.77
C ILE A 13 13.18 15.14 1.81
N ALA A 14 11.89 15.15 1.50
CA ALA A 14 11.08 13.94 1.44
C ALA A 14 11.66 12.91 0.47
N ARG A 15 12.04 13.34 -0.73
CA ARG A 15 12.69 12.48 -1.73
C ARG A 15 14.01 11.90 -1.23
N GLY A 16 14.85 12.70 -0.57
CA GLY A 16 16.11 12.20 -0.01
C GLY A 16 15.89 11.16 1.09
N LEU A 17 14.83 11.30 1.89
CA LEU A 17 14.46 10.31 2.90
C LEU A 17 13.93 9.01 2.28
N GLU A 18 13.19 9.08 1.17
CA GLU A 18 12.78 7.91 0.39
C GLU A 18 13.99 7.16 -0.19
N GLU A 19 14.92 7.89 -0.83
CA GLU A 19 16.14 7.29 -1.40
C GLU A 19 17.03 6.63 -0.32
N LEU A 20 17.09 7.20 0.88
CA LEU A 20 17.81 6.61 2.02
C LEU A 20 17.08 5.39 2.59
N ALA A 21 15.75 5.42 2.67
CA ALA A 21 14.96 4.27 3.11
C ALA A 21 15.13 3.08 2.14
N ASP A 22 15.14 3.34 0.84
CA ASP A 22 15.40 2.33 -0.19
C ASP A 22 16.82 1.74 -0.07
N ALA A 23 17.83 2.59 0.18
CA ALA A 23 19.21 2.15 0.33
C ALA A 23 19.47 1.37 1.64
N LEU A 24 18.66 1.61 2.68
CA LEU A 24 18.75 0.93 3.98
C LEU A 24 17.88 -0.33 4.07
N GLY A 25 16.94 -0.52 3.15
CA GLY A 25 16.16 -1.75 3.07
C GLY A 25 17.05 -2.93 2.71
N GLU A 26 17.07 -3.97 3.56
CA GLU A 26 17.60 -5.26 3.13
C GLU A 26 16.86 -5.74 1.87
N PRO A 27 17.53 -6.43 0.93
CA PRO A 27 16.86 -7.09 -0.19
C PRO A 27 16.01 -8.25 0.35
N GLY A 28 14.82 -7.95 0.87
CA GLY A 28 14.02 -8.96 1.56
C GLY A 28 12.77 -8.48 2.31
N ALA A 29 12.58 -7.20 2.64
CA ALA A 29 11.25 -6.72 3.03
C ALA A 29 10.40 -6.49 1.76
N ASP A 30 10.15 -7.60 1.06
CA ASP A 30 9.61 -7.66 -0.29
C ASP A 30 8.22 -7.04 -0.32
N GLU A 31 7.89 -6.32 -1.40
CA GLU A 31 6.54 -5.76 -1.57
C GLU A 31 5.46 -6.86 -1.46
N ASP A 32 5.84 -8.08 -1.85
CA ASP A 32 5.05 -9.30 -1.63
C ASP A 32 4.81 -9.58 -0.14
N GLU A 33 5.80 -9.50 0.74
CA GLU A 33 5.60 -9.76 2.17
C GLU A 33 4.69 -8.72 2.82
N ARG A 34 4.85 -7.44 2.46
CA ARG A 34 3.91 -6.38 2.86
C ARG A 34 2.51 -6.60 2.29
N THR A 35 2.42 -7.08 1.05
CA THR A 35 1.14 -7.43 0.41
C THR A 35 0.46 -8.57 1.15
N ALA A 36 1.20 -9.61 1.54
CA ALA A 36 0.69 -10.73 2.32
C ALA A 36 0.15 -10.25 3.68
N GLN A 37 0.91 -9.44 4.42
CA GLN A 37 0.48 -8.86 5.70
C GLN A 37 -0.79 -8.01 5.57
N VAL A 38 -0.91 -7.22 4.49
CA VAL A 38 -2.14 -6.45 4.20
C VAL A 38 -3.32 -7.38 3.95
N ILE A 39 -3.17 -8.41 3.11
CA ILE A 39 -4.26 -9.33 2.76
C ILE A 39 -4.72 -10.11 4.00
N GLU A 40 -3.77 -10.58 4.83
CA GLU A 40 -4.06 -11.25 6.09
C GLU A 40 -4.85 -10.35 7.06
N GLU A 41 -4.37 -9.13 7.31
CA GLU A 41 -5.03 -8.22 8.25
C GLU A 41 -6.38 -7.71 7.72
N TRP A 42 -6.54 -7.58 6.41
CA TRP A 42 -7.82 -7.24 5.79
C TRP A 42 -8.88 -8.31 6.09
N GLY A 43 -8.50 -9.58 5.98
CA GLY A 43 -9.36 -10.71 6.25
C GLY A 43 -10.56 -10.79 5.29
N ARG A 44 -11.70 -11.31 5.77
CA ARG A 44 -12.85 -11.63 4.90
C ARG A 44 -13.90 -10.51 4.79
N ARG A 45 -13.79 -9.46 5.59
CA ARG A 45 -14.81 -8.40 5.66
C ARG A 45 -14.56 -7.30 4.64
N GLY A 46 -15.62 -6.58 4.29
CA GLY A 46 -15.52 -5.34 3.52
C GLY A 46 -14.91 -4.21 4.35
N LEU A 47 -14.05 -3.40 3.73
CA LEU A 47 -13.49 -2.18 4.33
C LEU A 47 -14.04 -0.94 3.63
N THR A 48 -14.29 0.10 4.40
CA THR A 48 -14.48 1.44 3.85
C THR A 48 -13.19 1.97 3.21
N GLN A 49 -13.29 3.01 2.37
CA GLN A 49 -12.11 3.68 1.82
C GLN A 49 -11.13 4.12 2.91
N LYS A 50 -11.66 4.67 4.01
CA LYS A 50 -10.87 5.20 5.11
C LYS A 50 -10.11 4.09 5.84
N GLU A 51 -10.76 2.95 6.08
CA GLU A 51 -10.12 1.79 6.70
C GLU A 51 -9.05 1.19 5.80
N ALA A 52 -9.35 1.00 4.51
CA ALA A 52 -8.37 0.50 3.55
C ALA A 52 -7.15 1.43 3.46
N SER A 53 -7.36 2.75 3.32
CA SER A 53 -6.26 3.72 3.30
C SER A 53 -5.45 3.73 4.60
N ALA A 54 -6.08 3.53 5.76
CA ALA A 54 -5.38 3.42 7.03
C ALA A 54 -4.55 2.14 7.11
N LEU A 55 -5.08 1.01 6.61
CA LEU A 55 -4.39 -0.28 6.54
C LEU A 55 -3.15 -0.17 5.65
N PHE A 56 -3.29 0.34 4.42
CA PHE A 56 -2.16 0.56 3.52
C PHE A 56 -1.06 1.42 4.16
N ARG A 57 -1.43 2.51 4.84
CA ARG A 57 -0.46 3.38 5.50
C ARG A 57 0.28 2.67 6.65
N ARG A 58 -0.40 1.82 7.43
CA ARG A 58 0.25 1.03 8.50
C ARG A 58 1.32 0.10 7.95
N HIS A 59 1.07 -0.46 6.76
CA HIS A 59 1.97 -1.39 6.08
C HIS A 59 2.95 -0.70 5.11
N GLY A 60 3.07 0.63 5.17
CA GLY A 60 4.06 1.37 4.39
C GLY A 60 3.75 1.49 2.89
N PHE A 61 2.52 1.23 2.45
CA PHE A 61 2.12 1.41 1.06
C PHE A 61 1.88 2.88 0.73
N ALA A 62 2.58 3.38 -0.30
CA ALA A 62 2.39 4.73 -0.83
C ALA A 62 1.09 4.84 -1.66
N PRO A 63 0.48 6.03 -1.83
CA PRO A 63 -0.77 6.24 -2.58
C PRO A 63 -0.75 5.80 -4.06
N GLN A 64 0.45 5.51 -4.60
CA GLN A 64 0.68 5.04 -5.97
C GLN A 64 1.17 3.59 -5.97
N THR A 65 0.65 2.76 -5.07
CA THR A 65 0.99 1.33 -4.93
C THR A 65 1.09 0.65 -6.29
N THR A 66 2.23 0.04 -6.56
CA THR A 66 2.57 -0.71 -7.78
C THR A 66 1.83 -2.04 -7.88
N GLY A 67 1.98 -2.74 -9.02
CA GLY A 67 1.51 -4.11 -9.18
C GLY A 67 -0.01 -4.27 -9.27
N GLY A 68 -0.55 -5.34 -8.68
CA GLY A 68 -1.98 -5.62 -8.73
C GLY A 68 -2.85 -4.61 -7.97
N TRP A 69 -2.27 -3.78 -7.08
CA TRP A 69 -3.02 -2.78 -6.31
C TRP A 69 -3.36 -1.58 -7.20
N ALA A 70 -2.40 -1.10 -8.01
CA ALA A 70 -2.64 -0.11 -9.07
C ALA A 70 -3.58 -0.62 -10.17
N ARG A 71 -3.50 -1.91 -10.53
CA ARG A 71 -4.35 -2.52 -11.57
C ARG A 71 -5.78 -2.83 -11.11
N GLY A 72 -6.10 -2.62 -9.83
CA GLY A 72 -7.41 -2.97 -9.28
C GLY A 72 -7.67 -4.48 -9.25
N GLU A 73 -6.62 -5.30 -9.25
CA GLU A 73 -6.75 -6.77 -9.32
C GLU A 73 -6.95 -7.41 -7.94
N TRP A 74 -6.51 -6.75 -6.85
CA TRP A 74 -6.63 -7.27 -5.49
C TRP A 74 -7.92 -6.88 -4.78
N VAL A 75 -8.58 -5.79 -5.21
CA VAL A 75 -9.74 -5.21 -4.51
C VAL A 75 -10.86 -4.92 -5.49
N GLU A 76 -12.07 -5.34 -5.12
CA GLU A 76 -13.31 -4.98 -5.79
C GLU A 76 -14.21 -4.16 -4.88
N ILE A 77 -15.14 -3.40 -5.47
CA ILE A 77 -16.15 -2.64 -4.72
C ILE A 77 -17.46 -3.42 -4.79
N GLY A 78 -17.98 -3.82 -3.63
CA GLY A 78 -19.26 -4.51 -3.52
C GLY A 78 -20.45 -3.58 -3.75
N GLY A 79 -21.64 -4.17 -3.93
CA GLY A 79 -22.90 -3.40 -4.12
C GLY A 79 -23.31 -2.55 -2.90
N ASP A 80 -22.66 -2.75 -1.76
CA ASP A 80 -22.77 -1.97 -0.53
C ASP A 80 -21.78 -0.79 -0.44
N GLY A 81 -20.91 -0.62 -1.45
CA GLY A 81 -19.87 0.41 -1.48
C GLY A 81 -18.63 0.08 -0.65
N LEU A 82 -18.55 -1.12 -0.06
CA LEU A 82 -17.36 -1.58 0.65
C LEU A 82 -16.34 -2.22 -0.30
N ARG A 83 -15.07 -2.21 0.12
CA ARG A 83 -13.96 -2.80 -0.62
C ARG A 83 -13.67 -4.19 -0.10
N TYR A 84 -13.67 -5.15 -1.01
CA TYR A 84 -13.45 -6.56 -0.72
C TYR A 84 -12.20 -7.04 -1.44
N LEU A 85 -11.46 -7.92 -0.77
CA LEU A 85 -10.40 -8.69 -1.40
C LEU A 85 -10.99 -9.61 -2.47
N THR A 86 -10.43 -9.56 -3.69
CA THR A 86 -10.83 -10.42 -4.81
C THR A 86 -10.40 -11.87 -4.57
N GLU A 87 -10.97 -12.81 -5.31
CA GLU A 87 -10.54 -14.21 -5.22
C GLU A 87 -9.06 -14.39 -5.59
N LYS A 88 -8.57 -13.64 -6.57
CA LYS A 88 -7.16 -13.61 -6.96
C LYS A 88 -6.24 -13.28 -5.79
N SER A 89 -6.63 -12.31 -4.96
CA SER A 89 -5.85 -11.93 -3.78
C SER A 89 -5.72 -13.04 -2.75
N ARG A 90 -6.78 -13.82 -2.59
CA ARG A 90 -6.85 -14.90 -1.60
C ARG A 90 -6.07 -16.12 -2.08
N ILE A 91 -6.20 -16.48 -3.35
CA ILE A 91 -5.45 -17.57 -3.97
C ILE A 91 -3.95 -17.28 -3.86
N TRP A 92 -3.52 -16.08 -4.22
CA TRP A 92 -2.11 -15.70 -4.16
C TRP A 92 -1.54 -15.79 -2.74
N LEU A 93 -2.30 -15.43 -1.70
CA LEU A 93 -1.85 -15.58 -0.31
C LEU A 93 -1.73 -17.05 0.08
N ASN A 94 -2.72 -17.87 -0.31
CA ASN A 94 -2.72 -19.31 -0.01
C ASN A 94 -1.59 -20.07 -0.71
N GLU A 95 -1.20 -19.67 -1.93
CA GLU A 95 -0.08 -20.28 -2.66
C GLU A 95 1.29 -20.00 -1.99
N ARG A 96 1.33 -19.07 -1.03
CA ARG A 96 2.53 -18.64 -0.30
C ARG A 96 2.57 -19.11 1.16
N SER A 97 1.50 -19.73 1.67
CA SER A 97 1.40 -20.27 3.03
C SER A 97 1.84 -21.74 3.08
#